data_AF-A0AA49K734-F1
#
_entry.id   AF-A0AA49K734-F1
#
_cell.length_a   1.000
_cell.length_b   1.000
_cell.length_c   1.000
_cell.angle_alpha   90.00
_cell.angle_beta   90.00
_cell.angle_gamma   90.00
#
_symmetry.space_group_name_H-M   'P 1'
#
loop_
_entity.id
_entity.type
_entity.pdbx_description
1 polymer ?
#
loop_
_entity_poly.entity_id
_entity_poly.type
_entity_poly.pdbx_seq_one_letter_code
_entity_poly.pdbx_strand_id
1 'polypeptide(L)'
;YNVSQWVKRHPGGLRIIGHYAGEDATEAFTAFHPDLPLVRKYMKPLLIGELEASEPSLDRQKNAALVEDFRALRERLEAEGCFKTQPLFFILHLSHILLLEAIALMMVCYLGTGWINTAVVAVLLATAQSQAGWLQHDFGHLSVFKTSRWNHFVHKFIIGHVKGASAGWWNHRHFQHHAKPNVFKKDPDVNMLNAFVVGKVQPVEYGVKKIKHLPYNHQHKYFFF
;
A
#
# COMPACT_ATOMS: atom_id res chain seq x y z
N TYR A 1 9.16 21.16 12.56
CA TYR A 1 8.03 21.81 11.83
C TYR A 1 6.77 21.78 12.69
N ASN A 2 5.97 22.86 12.72
CA ASN A 2 4.65 22.86 13.34
C ASN A 2 3.56 22.59 12.30
N VAL A 3 3.02 21.37 12.32
CA VAL A 3 1.97 20.92 11.37
C VAL A 3 0.57 20.85 12.00
N SER A 4 0.38 21.36 13.22
CA SER A 4 -0.84 21.17 14.03
C SER A 4 -2.12 21.69 13.39
N GLN A 5 -2.05 22.77 12.60
CA GLN A 5 -3.18 23.26 11.80
C GLN A 5 -3.12 22.78 10.35
N TRP A 6 -1.91 22.59 9.80
CA TRP A 6 -1.70 22.14 8.43
C TRP A 6 -2.30 20.76 8.16
N VAL A 7 -2.24 19.87 9.14
CA VAL A 7 -2.80 18.51 9.10
C VAL A 7 -4.28 18.46 8.67
N LYS A 8 -5.08 19.50 8.96
CA LYS A 8 -6.49 19.59 8.58
C LYS A 8 -6.73 19.84 7.09
N ARG A 9 -5.71 20.36 6.39
CA ARG A 9 -5.75 20.73 4.96
C ARG A 9 -4.86 19.84 4.10
N HIS A 10 -4.10 18.94 4.73
CA HIS A 10 -3.18 18.07 4.02
C HIS A 10 -3.95 17.11 3.08
N PRO A 11 -3.58 17.02 1.79
CA PRO A 11 -4.29 16.17 0.83
C PRO A 11 -4.30 14.67 1.19
N GLY A 12 -3.25 14.18 1.87
CA GLY A 12 -3.20 12.80 2.37
C GLY A 12 -4.03 12.55 3.64
N GLY A 13 -4.67 13.59 4.19
CA GLY A 13 -5.51 13.50 5.38
C GLY A 13 -4.75 13.51 6.71
N LEU A 14 -5.51 13.60 7.79
CA LEU A 14 -4.98 13.86 9.13
C LEU A 14 -4.25 12.66 9.76
N ARG A 15 -4.72 11.44 9.47
CA ARG A 15 -4.20 10.22 10.11
C ARG A 15 -2.75 9.93 9.74
N ILE A 16 -2.41 10.07 8.46
CA ILE A 16 -1.06 9.79 7.94
C ILE A 16 -0.03 10.71 8.60
N ILE A 17 -0.30 12.01 8.68
CA ILE A 17 0.59 12.95 9.41
C ILE A 17 0.64 12.58 10.89
N GLY A 18 -0.51 12.30 11.51
CA GLY A 18 -0.60 11.91 12.92
C GLY A 18 0.22 10.66 13.26
N HIS A 19 0.43 9.74 12.31
CA HIS A 19 1.28 8.57 12.52
C HIS A 19 2.74 8.94 12.82
N TYR A 20 3.19 10.13 12.40
CA TYR A 20 4.56 10.63 12.53
C TYR A 20 4.72 11.79 13.51
N ALA A 21 3.71 12.09 14.32
CA ALA A 21 3.82 13.16 15.31
C ALA A 21 4.99 12.88 16.29
N GLY A 22 5.96 13.80 16.34
CA GLY A 22 7.16 13.69 17.18
C GLY A 22 8.23 12.71 16.70
N GLU A 23 8.08 12.16 15.48
CA GLU A 23 9.00 11.18 14.88
C GLU A 23 9.64 11.76 13.60
N ASP A 24 10.79 11.23 13.18
CA ASP A 24 11.40 11.62 11.89
C ASP A 24 10.62 10.97 10.73
N ALA A 25 10.02 11.82 9.89
CA ALA A 25 9.19 11.42 8.76
C ALA A 25 9.92 11.52 7.40
N THR A 26 11.23 11.78 7.34
CA THR A 26 11.96 12.13 6.11
C THR A 26 11.79 11.11 4.99
N GLU A 27 11.95 9.82 5.28
CA GLU A 27 11.81 8.76 4.28
C GLU A 27 10.38 8.66 3.74
N ALA A 28 9.39 8.67 4.62
CA ALA A 28 7.99 8.63 4.24
C ALA A 28 7.58 9.88 3.47
N PHE A 29 8.02 11.05 3.94
CA PHE A 29 7.81 12.32 3.27
C PHE A 29 8.35 12.25 1.84
N THR A 30 9.56 11.76 1.64
CA THR A 30 10.16 11.61 0.30
C THR A 30 9.40 10.60 -0.56
N ALA A 31 8.94 9.49 0.02
CA ALA A 31 8.18 8.46 -0.71
C ALA A 31 6.79 8.93 -1.17
N PHE A 32 6.08 9.73 -0.35
CA PHE A 32 4.72 10.18 -0.67
C PHE A 32 4.67 11.44 -1.55
N HIS A 33 5.76 12.19 -1.68
CA HIS A 33 5.78 13.49 -2.34
C HIS A 33 6.71 13.51 -3.58
N PRO A 34 6.20 13.12 -4.77
CA PRO A 34 7.02 13.06 -5.99
C PRO A 34 7.51 14.44 -6.48
N ASP A 35 6.79 15.52 -6.15
CA ASP A 35 7.17 16.91 -6.48
C ASP A 35 7.68 17.65 -5.24
N LEU A 36 8.90 17.32 -4.81
CA LEU A 36 9.55 17.97 -3.67
C LEU A 36 9.66 19.50 -3.82
N PRO A 37 10.00 20.06 -5.00
CA PRO A 37 10.02 21.51 -5.20
C PRO A 37 8.69 22.19 -4.88
N LEU A 38 7.57 21.61 -5.30
CA LEU A 38 6.24 22.12 -4.97
C LEU A 38 5.97 22.04 -3.47
N VAL A 39 6.21 20.88 -2.85
CA VAL A 39 5.86 20.65 -1.44
C VAL A 39 6.72 21.50 -0.49
N ARG A 40 8.00 21.74 -0.81
CA ARG A 40 8.88 22.63 -0.04
C ARG A 40 8.32 24.06 0.10
N LYS A 41 7.51 24.54 -0.85
CA LYS A 41 6.84 25.85 -0.75
C LYS A 41 5.85 25.90 0.42
N TYR A 42 5.18 24.78 0.70
CA TYR A 42 4.27 24.65 1.85
C TYR A 42 4.99 24.43 3.17
N MET A 43 6.21 23.86 3.14
CA MET A 43 6.98 23.56 4.36
C MET A 43 7.64 24.79 4.99
N LYS A 44 8.12 25.74 4.17
CA LYS A 44 8.80 26.96 4.64
C LYS A 44 8.05 27.68 5.78
N PRO A 45 6.75 28.01 5.67
CA PRO A 45 6.03 28.69 6.76
C PRO A 45 5.75 27.80 7.98
N LEU A 46 6.00 26.48 7.90
CA LEU A 46 5.78 25.52 8.99
C LEU A 46 7.07 25.24 9.77
N LEU A 47 8.22 25.75 9.33
CA LEU A 47 9.50 25.54 10.00
C LEU A 47 9.54 26.36 11.30
N ILE A 48 9.87 25.69 12.41
CA ILE A 48 9.95 26.30 13.75
C ILE A 48 11.37 26.22 14.35
N GLY A 49 12.27 25.49 13.69
CA GLY A 49 13.60 25.16 14.20
C GLY A 49 14.12 23.88 13.56
N GLU A 50 15.40 23.62 13.79
CA GLU A 50 16.11 22.41 13.36
C GLU A 50 16.48 21.58 14.60
N LEU A 51 16.54 20.27 14.42
CA LEU A 51 16.90 19.34 15.50
C LEU A 51 18.42 19.41 15.74
N GLU A 52 18.84 19.53 17.00
CA GLU A 52 20.27 19.43 17.33
C GLU A 52 20.78 18.00 17.09
N ALA A 53 21.99 17.86 16.56
CA ALA A 53 22.59 16.55 16.30
C ALA A 53 22.80 15.70 17.58
N SER A 54 22.82 16.35 18.75
CA SER A 54 22.96 15.73 20.05
C SER A 54 21.64 15.16 20.59
N GLU A 55 20.49 15.57 20.04
CA GLU A 55 19.20 15.13 20.55
C GLU A 55 18.95 13.65 20.24
N PRO A 56 18.53 12.84 21.23
CA PRO A 56 18.25 11.44 21.02
C PRO A 56 17.01 11.27 20.13
N SER A 57 17.12 10.44 19.10
CA SER A 57 15.98 10.11 18.24
C SER A 57 14.89 9.37 19.03
N LEU A 58 13.66 9.88 18.93
CA LEU A 58 12.47 9.21 19.47
C LEU A 58 12.01 8.02 18.61
N ASP A 59 12.65 7.78 17.46
CA ASP A 59 12.33 6.68 16.55
C ASP A 59 12.86 5.34 17.04
N ARG A 60 12.19 4.74 18.04
CA ARG A 60 12.20 3.29 18.36
C ARG A 60 13.51 2.52 18.14
N GLN A 61 14.67 3.12 18.44
CA GLN A 61 15.99 2.55 18.19
C GLN A 61 16.14 1.94 16.79
N LYS A 62 15.90 2.75 15.73
CA LYS A 62 16.22 2.34 14.36
C LYS A 62 17.65 1.79 14.31
N ASN A 63 17.80 0.58 13.76
CA ASN A 63 19.12 0.00 13.56
C ASN A 63 19.86 0.81 12.48
N ALA A 64 20.89 1.55 12.88
CA ALA A 64 21.63 2.45 12.00
C ALA A 64 22.22 1.71 10.79
N ALA A 65 22.74 0.49 10.98
CA ALA A 65 23.28 -0.32 9.89
C ALA A 65 22.20 -0.65 8.85
N LEU A 66 20.99 -1.03 9.29
CA LEU A 66 19.88 -1.31 8.36
C LEU A 66 19.42 -0.06 7.60
N VAL A 67 19.47 1.11 8.23
CA VAL A 67 19.11 2.38 7.58
C VAL A 67 20.12 2.73 6.49
N GLU A 68 21.42 2.60 6.78
CA GLU A 68 22.49 2.84 5.80
C GLU A 68 22.45 1.82 4.65
N ASP A 69 22.25 0.53 4.96
CA ASP A 69 22.11 -0.51 3.94
C ASP A 69 20.94 -0.23 2.99
N PHE A 70 19.81 0.23 3.50
CA PHE A 70 18.65 0.59 2.68
C PHE A 70 18.92 1.81 1.79
N ARG A 71 19.62 2.83 2.31
CA ARG A 71 20.03 4.00 1.53
C ARG A 71 20.98 3.61 0.39
N ALA A 72 22.01 2.83 0.70
CA ALA A 72 22.96 2.34 -0.31
C ALA A 72 22.27 1.50 -1.39
N LEU A 73 21.33 0.63 -1.01
CA LEU A 73 20.51 -0.14 -1.96
C LEU A 73 19.69 0.79 -2.87
N ARG A 74 19.03 1.80 -2.30
CA ARG A 74 18.22 2.74 -3.07
C ARG A 74 19.07 3.52 -4.07
N GLU A 75 20.19 4.09 -3.63
CA GLU A 75 21.11 4.85 -4.50
C GLU A 75 21.62 3.99 -5.66
N ARG A 76 21.97 2.73 -5.39
CA ARG A 76 22.35 1.77 -6.42
C ARG A 76 21.23 1.54 -7.44
N LEU A 77 20.00 1.27 -6.99
CA LEU A 77 18.86 1.05 -7.88
C LEU A 77 18.49 2.30 -8.70
N GLU A 78 18.67 3.50 -8.13
CA GLU A 78 18.51 4.77 -8.83
C GLU A 78 19.58 4.91 -9.93
N ALA A 79 20.85 4.61 -9.62
CA ALA A 79 21.96 4.64 -10.57
C ALA A 79 21.82 3.62 -11.70
N GLU A 80 21.34 2.41 -11.40
CA GLU A 80 21.02 1.37 -12.40
C GLU A 80 19.77 1.71 -13.24
N GLY A 81 19.02 2.73 -12.85
CA GLY A 81 17.81 3.17 -13.55
C GLY A 81 16.61 2.23 -13.35
N CYS A 82 16.60 1.42 -12.29
CA CYS A 82 15.53 0.45 -11.99
C CYS A 82 14.16 1.11 -11.77
N PHE A 83 14.13 2.41 -11.46
CA PHE A 83 12.89 3.19 -11.29
C PHE A 83 12.38 3.83 -12.59
N LYS A 84 13.05 3.61 -13.73
CA LYS A 84 12.57 4.08 -15.04
C LYS A 84 11.48 3.15 -15.55
N THR A 85 10.25 3.67 -15.62
CA THR A 85 9.10 2.93 -16.11
C THR A 85 9.22 2.61 -17.60
N GLN A 86 8.79 1.41 -18.00
CA GLN A 86 8.64 0.98 -19.40
C GLN A 86 7.15 0.94 -19.79
N PRO A 87 6.58 1.96 -20.47
CA PRO A 87 5.14 2.03 -20.73
C PRO A 87 4.59 0.83 -21.53
N LEU A 88 5.39 0.29 -22.45
CA LEU A 88 5.00 -0.86 -23.27
C LEU A 88 4.69 -2.09 -22.42
N PHE A 89 5.48 -2.34 -21.36
CA PHE A 89 5.22 -3.44 -20.42
C PHE A 89 3.82 -3.31 -19.80
N PHE A 90 3.46 -2.13 -19.29
CA PHE A 90 2.17 -1.89 -18.66
C PHE A 90 0.99 -1.98 -19.64
N ILE A 91 1.18 -1.51 -20.89
CA ILE A 91 0.17 -1.64 -21.95
C ILE A 91 -0.06 -3.12 -22.30
N LEU A 92 1.02 -3.88 -22.52
CA LEU A 92 0.91 -5.31 -22.82
C LEU A 92 0.32 -6.09 -21.66
N HIS A 93 0.67 -5.74 -20.42
CA HIS A 93 0.13 -6.38 -19.22
C HIS A 93 -1.37 -6.11 -19.06
N LEU A 94 -1.83 -4.87 -19.28
CA LEU A 94 -3.26 -4.55 -19.28
C LEU A 94 -4.00 -5.31 -20.40
N SER A 95 -3.46 -5.32 -21.61
CA SER A 95 -4.05 -6.04 -22.74
C SER A 95 -4.15 -7.55 -22.48
N HIS A 96 -3.13 -8.14 -21.85
CA HIS A 96 -3.14 -9.55 -21.43
C HIS A 96 -4.27 -9.84 -20.43
N ILE A 97 -4.43 -9.00 -19.40
CA ILE A 97 -5.51 -9.14 -18.41
C ILE A 97 -6.88 -9.07 -19.10
N LEU A 98 -7.11 -8.05 -19.94
CA LEU A 98 -8.37 -7.88 -20.66
C LEU A 98 -8.66 -9.04 -21.63
N LEU A 99 -7.62 -9.60 -22.25
CA LEU A 99 -7.75 -10.77 -23.09
C LEU A 99 -8.18 -12.01 -22.28
N LEU A 100 -7.59 -12.24 -21.11
CA LEU A 100 -7.98 -13.35 -20.22
C LEU A 100 -9.43 -13.22 -19.77
N GLU A 101 -9.86 -12.01 -19.37
CA GLU A 101 -11.25 -11.72 -19.00
C GLU A 101 -12.22 -11.99 -20.17
N ALA A 102 -11.87 -11.53 -21.38
CA ALA A 102 -12.68 -11.75 -22.57
C ALA A 102 -12.78 -13.24 -22.94
N ILE A 103 -11.67 -13.98 -22.89
CA ILE A 103 -11.65 -15.43 -23.14
C ILE A 103 -12.53 -16.16 -22.13
N ALA A 104 -12.37 -15.84 -20.84
CA ALA A 104 -13.18 -16.43 -19.78
C ALA A 104 -14.68 -16.19 -20.01
N LEU A 105 -15.08 -14.96 -20.34
CA LEU A 105 -16.47 -14.62 -20.66
C LEU A 105 -16.98 -15.38 -21.88
N MET A 106 -16.21 -15.42 -22.98
CA MET A 106 -16.59 -16.16 -24.18
C MET A 106 -16.75 -17.66 -23.91
N MET A 107 -15.87 -18.26 -23.12
CA MET A 107 -15.98 -19.68 -22.75
C MET A 107 -17.31 -19.96 -22.04
N VAL A 108 -17.70 -19.12 -21.08
CA VAL A 108 -19.00 -19.27 -20.40
C VAL A 108 -20.17 -19.13 -21.38
N CYS A 109 -20.13 -18.13 -22.26
CA CYS A 109 -21.21 -17.84 -23.21
C CYS A 109 -21.39 -18.93 -24.28
N TYR A 110 -20.30 -19.47 -24.83
CA TYR A 110 -20.36 -20.38 -25.98
C TYR A 110 -20.19 -21.86 -25.61
N LEU A 111 -19.47 -22.17 -24.53
CA LEU A 111 -19.18 -23.55 -24.11
C LEU A 111 -19.98 -23.99 -22.88
N GLY A 112 -20.74 -23.08 -22.26
CA GLY A 112 -21.60 -23.37 -21.11
C GLY A 112 -20.84 -23.64 -19.81
N THR A 113 -21.57 -24.07 -18.79
CA THR A 113 -21.11 -24.14 -17.39
C THR A 113 -20.72 -25.55 -16.91
N GLY A 114 -20.27 -26.41 -17.83
CA GLY A 114 -19.75 -27.73 -17.46
C GLY A 114 -18.56 -27.63 -16.48
N TRP A 115 -18.33 -28.65 -15.67
CA TRP A 115 -17.30 -28.62 -14.60
C TRP A 115 -15.90 -28.32 -15.12
N ILE A 116 -15.50 -28.89 -16.26
CA ILE A 116 -14.18 -28.65 -16.88
C ILE A 116 -14.06 -27.20 -17.33
N ASN A 117 -15.06 -26.69 -18.06
CA ASN A 117 -15.07 -25.29 -18.53
C ASN A 117 -15.04 -24.31 -17.36
N THR A 118 -15.83 -24.58 -16.33
CA THR A 118 -15.87 -23.77 -15.11
C THR A 118 -14.51 -23.75 -14.40
N ALA A 119 -13.84 -24.90 -14.30
CA ALA A 119 -12.50 -24.98 -13.70
C ALA A 119 -11.46 -24.17 -14.50
N VAL A 120 -11.48 -24.27 -15.83
CA VAL A 120 -10.58 -23.49 -16.69
C VAL A 120 -10.85 -21.99 -16.57
N VAL A 121 -12.12 -21.58 -16.62
CA VAL A 121 -12.54 -20.19 -16.43
C VAL A 121 -12.09 -19.66 -15.07
N ALA A 122 -12.23 -20.46 -14.01
CA ALA A 122 -11.78 -20.08 -12.67
C ALA A 122 -10.28 -19.80 -12.62
N VAL A 123 -9.45 -20.62 -13.28
CA VAL A 123 -7.99 -20.39 -13.37
C VAL A 123 -7.66 -19.13 -14.16
N LEU A 124 -8.32 -18.91 -15.30
CA LEU A 124 -8.12 -17.71 -16.12
C LEU A 124 -8.46 -16.44 -15.34
N LEU A 125 -9.65 -16.41 -14.71
CA LEU A 125 -10.10 -15.27 -13.92
C LEU A 125 -9.25 -15.08 -12.66
N ALA A 126 -8.86 -16.14 -11.96
CA ALA A 126 -7.98 -16.03 -10.80
C ALA A 126 -6.63 -15.41 -11.18
N THR A 127 -6.08 -15.79 -12.33
CA THR A 127 -4.84 -15.23 -12.87
C THR A 127 -5.02 -13.75 -13.24
N ALA A 128 -6.05 -13.43 -14.03
CA ALA A 128 -6.36 -12.07 -14.47
C ALA A 128 -6.61 -11.13 -13.28
N GLN A 129 -7.41 -11.55 -12.30
CA GLN A 129 -7.75 -10.77 -11.12
C GLN A 129 -6.57 -10.56 -10.17
N SER A 130 -5.67 -11.55 -10.05
CA SER A 130 -4.43 -11.42 -9.28
C SER A 130 -3.50 -10.40 -9.93
N GLN A 131 -3.28 -10.52 -11.24
CA GLN A 131 -2.46 -9.57 -12.02
C GLN A 131 -3.06 -8.16 -12.01
N ALA A 132 -4.38 -8.02 -12.18
CA ALA A 132 -5.08 -6.74 -12.08
C ALA A 132 -4.89 -6.08 -10.70
N GLY A 133 -4.74 -6.87 -9.64
CA GLY A 133 -4.46 -6.38 -8.28
C GLY A 133 -3.09 -5.71 -8.15
N TRP A 134 -2.06 -6.27 -8.78
CA TRP A 134 -0.73 -5.68 -8.84
C TRP A 134 -0.67 -4.50 -9.81
N LEU A 135 -1.31 -4.63 -10.97
CA LEU A 135 -1.32 -3.57 -11.97
C LEU A 135 -2.01 -2.31 -11.42
N GLN A 136 -3.19 -2.46 -10.80
CA GLN A 136 -3.87 -1.32 -10.18
C GLN A 136 -3.05 -0.71 -9.03
N HIS A 137 -2.29 -1.54 -8.30
CA HIS A 137 -1.45 -1.08 -7.19
C HIS A 137 -0.37 -0.11 -7.66
N ASP A 138 0.30 -0.43 -8.77
CA ASP A 138 1.36 0.43 -9.33
C ASP A 138 0.79 1.76 -9.84
N PHE A 139 -0.35 1.73 -10.54
CA PHE A 139 -1.05 2.97 -10.91
C PHE A 139 -1.54 3.74 -9.68
N GLY A 140 -1.98 3.05 -8.62
CA GLY A 140 -2.42 3.64 -7.36
C GLY A 140 -1.30 4.36 -6.61
N HIS A 141 -0.05 3.92 -6.80
CA HIS A 141 1.19 4.55 -6.31
C HIS A 141 1.75 5.64 -7.21
N LEU A 142 1.10 5.92 -8.34
CA LEU A 142 1.53 6.93 -9.30
C LEU A 142 2.89 6.64 -9.95
N SER A 143 3.31 5.37 -10.02
CA SER A 143 4.65 4.98 -10.50
C SER A 143 4.77 4.75 -12.01
N VAL A 144 3.65 4.78 -12.75
CA VAL A 144 3.65 4.41 -14.17
C VAL A 144 3.82 5.63 -15.09
N PHE A 145 2.94 6.63 -14.95
CA PHE A 145 3.02 7.85 -15.74
C PHE A 145 3.71 8.98 -14.98
N LYS A 146 4.38 9.88 -15.71
CA LYS A 146 4.96 11.12 -15.14
C LYS A 146 3.89 12.05 -14.55
N THR A 147 2.67 12.03 -15.11
CA THR A 147 1.56 12.87 -14.67
C THR A 147 0.57 12.05 -13.84
N SER A 148 0.27 12.49 -12.62
CA SER A 148 -0.67 11.82 -11.70
C SER A 148 -2.07 11.60 -12.29
N ARG A 149 -2.54 12.51 -13.15
CA ARG A 149 -3.85 12.42 -13.82
C ARG A 149 -4.07 11.09 -14.55
N TRP A 150 -3.07 10.64 -15.33
CA TRP A 150 -3.18 9.39 -16.09
C TRP A 150 -3.09 8.16 -15.20
N ASN A 151 -2.23 8.18 -14.18
CA ASN A 151 -2.18 7.13 -13.17
C ASN A 151 -3.53 6.95 -12.48
N HIS A 152 -4.15 8.05 -12.02
CA HIS A 152 -5.46 7.98 -11.37
C HIS A 152 -6.56 7.49 -12.31
N PHE A 153 -6.54 7.89 -13.58
CA PHE A 153 -7.52 7.42 -14.56
C PHE A 153 -7.45 5.89 -14.74
N VAL A 154 -6.25 5.38 -15.01
CA VAL A 154 -6.05 3.93 -15.24
C VAL A 154 -6.25 3.14 -13.95
N HIS A 155 -5.77 3.64 -12.80
CA HIS A 155 -6.03 3.05 -11.49
C HIS A 155 -7.54 2.85 -11.26
N LYS A 156 -8.34 3.91 -11.43
CA LYS A 156 -9.80 3.88 -11.27
C LYS A 156 -10.48 2.93 -12.25
N PHE A 157 -9.99 2.88 -13.49
CA PHE A 157 -10.52 1.94 -14.48
C PHE A 157 -10.29 0.49 -14.03
N ILE A 158 -9.06 0.11 -13.70
CA ILE A 158 -8.73 -1.28 -13.35
C ILE A 158 -9.42 -1.69 -12.05
N ILE A 159 -9.25 -0.95 -10.96
CA ILE A 159 -9.86 -1.35 -9.69
C ILE A 159 -11.39 -1.28 -9.76
N GLY A 160 -11.94 -0.28 -10.44
CA GLY A 160 -13.39 -0.07 -10.52
C GLY A 160 -14.10 -1.05 -11.45
N HIS A 161 -13.65 -1.16 -12.70
CA HIS A 161 -14.35 -1.93 -13.74
C HIS A 161 -13.85 -3.36 -13.87
N VAL A 162 -12.55 -3.61 -13.63
CA VAL A 162 -11.98 -4.96 -13.76
C VAL A 162 -12.07 -5.72 -12.44
N LYS A 163 -11.75 -5.09 -11.30
CA LYS A 163 -11.83 -5.75 -9.98
C LYS A 163 -13.14 -5.53 -9.23
N GLY A 164 -13.92 -4.51 -9.55
CA GLY A 164 -15.17 -4.20 -8.85
C GLY A 164 -15.00 -3.55 -7.47
N ALA A 165 -13.90 -2.82 -7.23
CA ALA A 165 -13.62 -2.15 -5.96
C ALA A 165 -13.37 -0.63 -6.11
N SER A 166 -13.51 0.11 -5.02
CA SER A 166 -13.32 1.57 -5.03
C SER A 166 -11.85 1.96 -4.91
N ALA A 167 -11.37 2.73 -5.89
CA ALA A 167 -10.04 3.37 -5.84
C ALA A 167 -9.86 4.20 -4.57
N GLY A 168 -10.88 4.98 -4.18
CA GLY A 168 -10.80 5.83 -3.00
C GLY A 168 -10.67 5.02 -1.70
N TRP A 169 -11.41 3.91 -1.59
CA TRP A 169 -11.28 2.99 -0.45
C TRP A 169 -9.87 2.39 -0.39
N TRP A 170 -9.37 1.91 -1.54
CA TRP A 170 -8.03 1.33 -1.63
C TRP A 170 -6.96 2.35 -1.26
N ASN A 171 -6.94 3.54 -1.88
CA ASN A 171 -6.00 4.61 -1.54
C ASN A 171 -6.05 4.98 -0.05
N HIS A 172 -7.26 5.11 0.52
CA HIS A 172 -7.41 5.47 1.94
C HIS A 172 -6.74 4.44 2.86
N ARG A 173 -6.96 3.15 2.62
CA ARG A 173 -6.35 2.05 3.40
C ARG A 173 -4.85 1.95 3.13
N HIS A 174 -4.49 1.86 1.86
CA HIS A 174 -3.15 1.55 1.39
C HIS A 174 -2.13 2.63 1.75
N PHE A 175 -2.52 3.92 1.70
CA PHE A 175 -1.64 4.99 2.15
C PHE A 175 -1.38 4.96 3.65
N GLN A 176 -2.33 4.54 4.49
CA GLN A 176 -2.09 4.36 5.92
C GLN A 176 -1.14 3.18 6.17
N HIS A 177 -1.32 2.08 5.45
CA HIS A 177 -0.41 0.93 5.49
C HIS A 177 1.03 1.34 5.15
N HIS A 178 1.24 1.98 3.99
CA HIS A 178 2.58 2.44 3.58
C HIS A 178 3.14 3.56 4.44
N ALA A 179 2.28 4.33 5.12
CA ALA A 179 2.75 5.31 6.09
C ALA A 179 3.41 4.63 7.28
N LYS A 180 2.81 3.63 7.93
CA LYS A 180 3.50 2.90 9.01
C LYS A 180 3.16 1.42 9.00
N PRO A 181 3.81 0.63 8.13
CA PRO A 181 3.45 -0.77 7.93
C PRO A 181 3.71 -1.59 9.18
N ASN A 182 2.85 -2.56 9.45
CA ASN A 182 2.94 -3.50 10.57
C ASN A 182 2.96 -2.85 11.96
N VAL A 183 2.43 -1.63 12.10
CA VAL A 183 2.30 -0.95 13.40
C VAL A 183 0.84 -0.92 13.85
N PHE A 184 0.57 -1.56 14.98
CA PHE A 184 -0.77 -1.54 15.59
C PHE A 184 -1.35 -0.13 15.70
N LYS A 185 -2.65 0.00 15.43
CA LYS A 185 -3.44 1.24 15.44
C LYS A 185 -3.04 2.27 14.35
N LYS A 186 -1.91 2.09 13.67
CA LYS A 186 -1.46 2.95 12.56
C LYS A 186 -1.69 2.27 11.20
N ASP A 187 -1.34 1.00 11.09
CA ASP A 187 -1.60 0.17 9.92
C ASP A 187 -3.00 -0.48 10.02
N PRO A 188 -3.92 -0.19 9.09
CA PRO A 188 -5.24 -0.83 9.09
C PRO A 188 -5.21 -2.29 8.60
N ASP A 189 -4.13 -2.74 7.96
CA ASP A 189 -4.04 -4.07 7.33
C ASP A 189 -3.67 -5.17 8.34
N VAL A 190 -3.07 -4.80 9.47
CA VAL A 190 -2.87 -5.72 10.61
C VAL A 190 -4.06 -5.75 11.58
N ASN A 191 -5.16 -5.06 11.25
CA ASN A 191 -6.39 -5.11 12.03
C ASN A 191 -7.25 -6.33 11.66
N MET A 192 -6.72 -7.52 11.95
CA MET A 192 -7.28 -8.82 11.52
C MET A 192 -8.07 -9.52 12.63
N LEU A 193 -8.52 -8.77 13.64
CA LEU A 193 -9.08 -9.31 14.88
C LEU A 193 -10.22 -10.30 14.68
N ASN A 194 -11.06 -10.11 13.67
CA ASN A 194 -12.17 -11.03 13.40
C ASN A 194 -11.72 -12.38 12.82
N ALA A 195 -10.46 -12.50 12.40
CA ALA A 195 -9.86 -13.72 11.85
C ALA A 195 -8.76 -14.28 12.76
N PHE A 196 -7.78 -13.47 13.18
CA PHE A 196 -6.70 -13.91 14.07
C PHE A 196 -6.06 -12.74 14.82
N VAL A 197 -5.31 -13.09 15.87
CA VAL A 197 -4.55 -12.14 16.69
C VAL A 197 -3.07 -12.23 16.32
N VAL A 198 -2.44 -11.10 16.05
CA VAL A 198 -1.07 -10.97 15.55
C VAL A 198 -0.12 -10.44 16.63
N GLY A 199 1.16 -10.84 16.52
CA GLY A 199 2.23 -10.39 17.41
C GLY A 199 2.10 -10.87 18.85
N LYS A 200 2.89 -10.28 19.75
CA LYS A 200 2.98 -10.69 21.16
C LYS A 200 1.93 -10.03 22.06
N VAL A 201 1.45 -8.84 21.68
CA VAL A 201 0.61 -8.00 22.54
C VAL A 201 -0.89 -8.32 22.35
N GLN A 202 -1.34 -8.41 21.11
CA GLN A 202 -2.76 -8.56 20.79
C GLN A 202 -3.38 -9.84 21.37
N PRO A 203 -2.73 -11.02 21.33
CA PRO A 203 -3.29 -12.23 21.93
C PRO A 203 -3.51 -12.09 23.45
N VAL A 204 -2.57 -11.44 24.15
CA VAL A 204 -2.65 -11.22 25.60
C VAL A 204 -3.78 -10.24 25.93
N GLU A 205 -3.82 -9.10 25.24
CA GLU A 205 -4.85 -8.08 25.46
C GLU A 205 -6.26 -8.65 25.23
N TYR A 206 -6.44 -9.45 24.17
CA TYR A 206 -7.73 -10.04 23.82
C TYR A 206 -8.11 -11.17 24.76
N GLY A 207 -7.14 -11.96 25.22
CA GLY A 207 -7.33 -12.97 26.26
C GLY A 207 -7.82 -12.35 27.57
N VAL A 208 -7.20 -11.26 28.02
CA VAL A 208 -7.61 -10.51 29.22
C VAL A 208 -9.02 -9.94 29.06
N LYS A 209 -9.34 -9.36 27.89
CA LYS A 209 -10.67 -8.83 27.58
C LYS A 209 -11.74 -9.91 27.35
N LYS A 210 -11.36 -11.20 27.35
CA LYS A 210 -12.23 -12.35 27.05
C LYS A 210 -12.98 -12.18 25.72
N ILE A 211 -12.35 -11.56 24.71
CA ILE A 211 -12.93 -11.44 23.37
C ILE A 211 -12.79 -12.78 22.66
N LYS A 212 -13.91 -13.37 22.24
CA LYS A 212 -13.97 -14.75 21.74
C LYS A 212 -14.71 -14.85 20.39
N HIS A 213 -14.23 -14.16 19.36
CA HIS A 213 -14.80 -14.34 18.01
C HIS A 213 -14.33 -15.63 17.35
N LEU A 214 -13.10 -16.04 17.64
CA LEU A 214 -12.51 -17.32 17.23
C LEU A 214 -11.72 -17.95 18.38
N PRO A 215 -11.45 -19.27 18.34
CA PRO A 215 -10.61 -19.95 19.30
C PRO A 215 -9.13 -19.58 19.06
N TYR A 216 -8.75 -18.34 19.38
CA TYR A 216 -7.42 -17.79 19.09
C TYR A 216 -6.27 -18.62 19.69
N ASN A 217 -6.51 -19.31 20.80
CA ASN A 217 -5.54 -20.25 21.39
C ASN A 217 -5.22 -21.44 20.46
N HIS A 218 -6.07 -21.72 19.47
CA HIS A 218 -5.87 -22.73 18.45
C HIS A 218 -5.53 -22.14 17.08
N GLN A 219 -5.24 -20.85 16.96
CA GLN A 219 -4.98 -20.21 15.65
C GLN A 219 -3.85 -20.84 14.85
N HIS A 220 -2.83 -21.36 15.54
CA HIS A 220 -1.74 -22.14 14.94
C HIS A 220 -2.20 -23.44 14.24
N LYS A 221 -3.43 -23.92 14.47
CA LYS A 221 -3.98 -25.13 13.84
C LYS A 221 -4.71 -24.87 12.53
N TYR A 222 -5.20 -23.65 12.32
CA TYR A 222 -5.98 -23.27 11.14
C TYR A 222 -5.31 -22.18 10.30
N PHE A 223 -4.23 -21.59 10.79
CA PHE A 223 -3.36 -20.69 10.05
C PHE A 223 -1.91 -21.21 10.14
N PHE A 224 -1.37 -21.64 9.00
CA PHE A 224 -0.07 -22.32 8.88
C PHE A 224 1.08 -21.41 8.46
N PHE A 225 0.87 -20.09 8.50
CA PHE A 225 1.84 -19.09 8.07
C PHE A 225 2.79 -18.67 9.18
#